data_AF-A0A8S3V8V6-F1
#
_entry.id   AF-A0A8S3V8V6-F1
#
_cell.length_a   1.000
_cell.length_b   1.000
_cell.length_c   1.000
_cell.angle_alpha   90.00
_cell.angle_beta   90.00
_cell.angle_gamma   90.00
#
_symmetry.space_group_name_H-M   'P 1'
#
loop_
_entity.id
_entity.type
_entity.pdbx_description
1 polymer ?
#
loop_
_entity_poly.entity_id
_entity_poly.type
_entity_poly.pdbx_seq_one_letter_code
_entity_poly.pdbx_strand_id
1 'polypeptide(L)'
;MTKRQRILYAAILIGLPWLKERLSDVLKVIGLMEIRSKVEKLIEWTDISLKIAALVNFLVFLQKGVYHSLVERVLGIQPVFPDKQGIRQVSFEFMTRELLWHGFSELLFFVLPLVNFQRVKNYLSRKVLPKDMSSQSMSKRNLTGCGICGEWPTNPQEIGCAHVFCYYCIQSNYKADPGYCCPLCGINIPDPSTIQHLKMDINLT
;
A
#
# COMPACT_ATOMS: atom_id res chain seq x y z
N MET A 1 -2.78 -19.41 -30.74
CA MET A 1 -4.08 -18.79 -30.41
C MET A 1 -5.21 -19.50 -31.14
N THR A 2 -6.21 -20.01 -30.41
CA THR A 2 -7.45 -20.53 -31.02
C THR A 2 -8.41 -19.39 -31.40
N LYS A 3 -9.31 -19.61 -32.37
CA LYS A 3 -10.31 -18.60 -32.78
C LYS A 3 -11.18 -18.13 -31.60
N ARG A 4 -11.51 -19.05 -30.69
CA ARG A 4 -12.28 -18.75 -29.46
C ARG A 4 -11.52 -17.81 -28.51
N GLN A 5 -10.23 -18.04 -28.28
CA GLN A 5 -9.40 -17.15 -27.46
C GLN A 5 -9.30 -15.74 -28.03
N ARG A 6 -9.23 -15.58 -29.35
CA ARG A 6 -9.23 -14.25 -30.00
C ARG A 6 -10.53 -13.49 -29.78
N ILE A 7 -11.66 -14.16 -29.95
CA ILE A 7 -12.98 -13.56 -29.74
C ILE A 7 -13.17 -13.20 -28.26
N LEU A 8 -12.80 -14.08 -27.33
CA LEU A 8 -12.87 -13.81 -25.89
C LEU A 8 -11.95 -12.66 -25.49
N TYR A 9 -10.73 -12.60 -26.02
CA TYR A 9 -9.80 -11.50 -25.77
C TYR A 9 -10.38 -10.16 -26.22
N ALA A 10 -10.89 -10.09 -27.46
CA ALA A 10 -11.54 -8.89 -27.98
C ALA A 10 -12.80 -8.51 -27.19
N ALA A 11 -13.63 -9.50 -26.82
CA ALA A 11 -14.84 -9.28 -26.05
C ALA A 11 -14.55 -8.76 -24.63
N ILE A 12 -13.50 -9.23 -23.98
CA ILE A 12 -13.08 -8.75 -22.66
C ILE A 12 -12.51 -7.33 -22.79
N LEU A 13 -11.59 -7.11 -23.74
CA LEU A 13 -10.90 -5.81 -23.87
C LEU A 13 -11.87 -4.67 -24.25
N ILE A 14 -12.85 -4.94 -25.11
CA ILE A 14 -13.81 -3.95 -25.62
C ILE A 14 -15.08 -3.94 -24.75
N GLY A 15 -15.53 -5.11 -24.31
CA GLY A 15 -16.79 -5.27 -23.58
C GLY A 15 -16.72 -4.77 -22.14
N LEU A 16 -15.58 -4.89 -21.44
CA LEU A 16 -15.47 -4.38 -20.06
C LEU A 16 -15.59 -2.84 -19.99
N PRO A 17 -14.86 -2.05 -20.80
CA PRO A 17 -15.04 -0.60 -20.84
C PRO A 17 -16.46 -0.21 -21.24
N TRP A 18 -17.00 -0.84 -22.28
CA TRP A 18 -18.35 -0.57 -22.76
C TRP A 18 -19.42 -0.89 -21.72
N LEU A 19 -19.31 -2.03 -21.01
CA LEU A 19 -20.25 -2.43 -19.95
C LEU A 19 -20.20 -1.43 -18.79
N LYS A 20 -19.02 -0.95 -18.41
CA LYS A 20 -18.83 0.04 -17.34
C LYS A 20 -19.55 1.35 -17.67
N GLU A 21 -19.36 1.86 -18.88
CA GLU A 21 -20.03 3.07 -19.37
C GLU A 21 -21.55 2.85 -19.44
N ARG A 22 -21.98 1.75 -20.06
CA ARG A 22 -23.39 1.47 -20.29
C ARG A 22 -24.17 1.21 -19.01
N LEU A 23 -23.57 0.53 -18.03
CA LEU A 23 -24.19 0.26 -16.73
C LEU A 23 -24.46 1.59 -16.01
N SER A 24 -23.54 2.55 -16.09
CA SER A 24 -23.73 3.87 -15.48
C SER A 24 -24.93 4.63 -16.06
N ASP A 25 -25.18 4.52 -17.38
CA ASP A 25 -26.30 5.19 -18.04
C ASP A 25 -27.64 4.47 -17.84
N VAL A 26 -27.65 3.15 -17.85
CA VAL A 26 -28.85 2.35 -17.58
C VAL A 26 -29.34 2.58 -16.15
N LEU A 27 -28.43 2.68 -15.17
CA LEU A 27 -28.79 3.02 -13.80
C LEU A 27 -29.34 4.46 -13.64
N LYS A 28 -28.94 5.41 -14.51
CA LYS A 28 -29.56 6.75 -14.53
C LYS A 28 -31.00 6.70 -15.00
N VAL A 29 -31.30 5.88 -16.02
CA VAL A 29 -32.65 5.77 -16.62
C VAL A 29 -33.63 5.05 -15.67
N ILE A 30 -33.16 4.06 -14.91
CA ILE A 30 -34.02 3.24 -14.03
C ILE A 30 -34.35 3.95 -12.69
N GLY A 31 -33.69 5.07 -12.36
CA GLY A 31 -34.06 5.91 -11.21
C GLY A 31 -33.79 5.31 -9.82
N LEU A 32 -33.06 4.19 -9.74
CA LEU A 32 -32.71 3.53 -8.48
C LEU A 32 -31.52 4.22 -7.79
N MET A 33 -31.79 5.40 -7.20
CA MET A 33 -30.75 6.22 -6.55
C MET A 33 -30.02 5.50 -5.42
N GLU A 34 -30.69 4.60 -4.69
CA GLU A 34 -30.09 3.88 -3.57
C GLU A 34 -29.09 2.80 -4.03
N ILE A 35 -29.42 2.07 -5.10
CA ILE A 35 -28.57 1.01 -5.66
C ILE A 35 -27.42 1.63 -6.47
N ARG A 36 -27.63 2.79 -7.08
CA ARG A 36 -26.61 3.53 -7.84
C ARG A 36 -25.35 3.77 -7.02
N SER A 37 -25.50 4.32 -5.81
CA SER A 37 -24.34 4.61 -4.95
C SER A 37 -23.56 3.36 -4.55
N LYS A 38 -24.25 2.21 -4.40
CA LYS A 38 -23.62 0.92 -4.09
C LYS A 38 -22.89 0.35 -5.31
N VAL A 39 -23.49 0.45 -6.50
CA VAL A 39 -22.90 -0.02 -7.76
C VAL A 39 -21.69 0.82 -8.16
N GLU A 40 -21.75 2.14 -8.06
CA GLU A 40 -20.61 3.03 -8.34
C GLU A 40 -19.42 2.71 -7.42
N LYS A 41 -19.67 2.53 -6.12
CA LYS A 41 -18.63 2.10 -5.16
C LYS A 41 -18.08 0.71 -5.51
N LEU A 42 -18.92 -0.24 -5.93
CA LEU A 42 -18.47 -1.58 -6.29
C LEU A 42 -17.65 -1.57 -7.59
N ILE A 43 -18.00 -0.73 -8.56
CA ILE A 43 -17.21 -0.52 -9.78
C ILE A 43 -15.85 0.11 -9.43
N GLU A 44 -15.82 1.08 -8.54
CA GLU A 44 -14.57 1.70 -8.10
C GLU A 44 -13.66 0.71 -7.36
N TRP A 45 -14.22 -0.07 -6.44
CA TRP A 45 -13.49 -1.12 -5.73
C TRP A 45 -12.97 -2.21 -6.67
N THR A 46 -13.76 -2.63 -7.66
CA THR A 46 -13.31 -3.61 -8.65
C THR A 46 -12.24 -3.05 -9.57
N ASP A 47 -12.33 -1.77 -9.96
CA ASP A 47 -11.31 -1.07 -10.75
C ASP A 47 -9.97 -0.97 -10.00
N ILE A 48 -10.02 -0.60 -8.71
CA ILE A 48 -8.85 -0.59 -7.82
C ILE A 48 -8.27 -2.01 -7.69
N SER A 49 -9.12 -3.00 -7.45
CA SER A 49 -8.69 -4.40 -7.29
C SER A 49 -8.05 -4.94 -8.58
N LEU A 50 -8.60 -4.62 -9.75
CA LEU A 50 -8.04 -5.01 -11.05
C LEU A 50 -6.70 -4.32 -11.31
N LYS A 51 -6.54 -3.05 -10.95
CA LYS A 51 -5.26 -2.34 -11.05
C LYS A 51 -4.19 -2.95 -10.14
N ILE A 52 -4.55 -3.29 -8.90
CA ILE A 52 -3.64 -3.97 -7.97
C ILE A 52 -3.25 -5.34 -8.53
N ALA A 53 -4.22 -6.12 -9.01
CA ALA A 53 -3.96 -7.41 -9.64
C ALA A 53 -3.07 -7.27 -10.88
N ALA A 54 -3.24 -6.20 -11.67
CA ALA A 54 -2.43 -5.93 -12.86
C ALA A 54 -0.99 -5.59 -12.48
N LEU A 55 -0.80 -4.79 -11.43
CA LEU A 55 0.51 -4.50 -10.86
C LEU A 55 1.21 -5.78 -10.38
N VAL A 56 0.51 -6.63 -9.63
CA VAL A 56 1.05 -7.92 -9.18
C VAL A 56 1.39 -8.82 -10.37
N ASN A 57 0.54 -8.85 -11.40
CA ASN A 57 0.82 -9.61 -12.60
C ASN A 57 2.06 -9.09 -13.34
N PHE A 58 2.23 -7.77 -13.43
CA PHE A 58 3.41 -7.16 -14.00
C PHE A 58 4.68 -7.52 -13.22
N LEU A 59 4.64 -7.49 -11.88
CA LEU A 59 5.77 -7.93 -11.04
C LEU A 59 6.11 -9.42 -11.26
N VAL A 60 5.09 -10.29 -11.36
CA VAL A 60 5.29 -11.71 -11.68
C VAL A 60 5.82 -11.89 -13.10
N PHE A 61 5.39 -11.06 -14.05
CA PHE A 61 5.89 -11.03 -15.41
C PHE A 61 7.37 -10.63 -15.45
N LEU A 62 7.80 -9.65 -14.65
CA LEU A 62 9.22 -9.29 -14.55
C LEU A 62 10.10 -10.46 -14.07
N GLN A 63 9.56 -11.35 -13.23
CA GLN A 63 10.29 -12.54 -12.77
C GLN A 63 10.25 -13.69 -13.78
N LYS A 64 9.04 -14.04 -14.25
CA LYS A 64 8.81 -15.26 -15.04
C LYS A 64 8.82 -15.06 -16.55
N GLY A 65 8.50 -13.85 -17.04
CA GLY A 65 8.49 -13.48 -18.46
C GLY A 65 7.32 -14.00 -19.29
N VAL A 66 6.28 -14.60 -18.68
CA VAL A 66 5.29 -15.41 -19.43
C VAL A 66 4.06 -14.63 -19.91
N TYR A 67 3.40 -13.84 -19.04
CA TYR A 67 2.13 -13.17 -19.36
C TYR A 67 2.19 -11.68 -19.02
N HIS A 68 2.08 -10.80 -20.03
CA HIS A 68 2.21 -9.35 -19.80
C HIS A 68 0.91 -8.71 -19.32
N SER A 69 -0.25 -9.26 -19.68
CA SER A 69 -1.55 -8.81 -19.16
C SER A 69 -2.25 -9.87 -18.30
N LEU A 70 -3.11 -9.40 -17.38
CA LEU A 70 -4.02 -10.27 -16.62
C LEU A 70 -4.96 -11.04 -17.55
N VAL A 71 -5.40 -10.40 -18.63
CA VAL A 71 -6.36 -10.97 -19.58
C VAL A 71 -5.74 -12.16 -20.31
N GLU A 72 -4.50 -12.05 -20.74
CA GLU A 72 -3.74 -13.18 -21.29
C GLU A 72 -3.57 -14.30 -20.29
N ARG A 73 -3.28 -13.97 -19.02
CA ARG A 73 -3.11 -14.98 -17.97
C ARG A 73 -4.40 -15.76 -17.72
N VAL A 74 -5.54 -15.09 -17.68
CA VAL A 74 -6.86 -15.73 -17.52
C VAL A 74 -7.22 -16.56 -18.75
N LEU A 75 -6.88 -16.10 -19.95
CA LEU A 75 -7.18 -16.80 -21.20
C LEU A 75 -6.11 -17.84 -21.61
N GLY A 76 -5.01 -17.94 -20.85
CA GLY A 76 -3.88 -18.82 -21.14
C GLY A 76 -3.18 -18.49 -22.47
N ILE A 77 -3.23 -17.23 -22.90
CA ILE A 77 -2.62 -16.79 -24.16
C ILE A 77 -1.15 -16.53 -23.89
N GLN A 78 -0.28 -17.37 -24.44
CA GLN A 78 1.16 -17.15 -24.38
C GLN A 78 1.61 -16.36 -25.62
N PRO A 79 2.47 -15.35 -25.45
CA PRO A 79 3.14 -14.71 -26.56
C PRO A 79 4.09 -15.74 -27.20
N VAL A 80 3.81 -16.13 -28.44
CA VAL A 80 4.65 -17.05 -29.22
C VAL A 80 5.07 -16.33 -30.48
N PHE A 81 6.38 -16.33 -30.76
CA PHE A 81 6.91 -15.74 -31.98
C PHE A 81 6.44 -16.54 -33.21
N PRO A 82 6.03 -15.87 -34.31
CA PRO A 82 5.57 -16.54 -35.53
C PRO A 82 6.64 -17.43 -36.19
N ASP A 83 7.93 -17.08 -36.07
CA ASP A 83 9.05 -17.77 -36.72
C ASP A 83 10.02 -18.41 -35.73
N LYS A 84 10.53 -19.61 -36.07
CA LYS A 84 11.48 -20.41 -35.27
C LYS A 84 12.94 -19.96 -35.49
N GLN A 85 13.43 -19.01 -34.71
CA GLN A 85 14.86 -18.67 -34.64
C GLN A 85 15.49 -19.26 -33.36
N GLY A 86 15.73 -20.58 -33.35
CA GLY A 86 15.92 -21.38 -32.13
C GLY A 86 17.04 -21.01 -31.16
N ILE A 87 18.05 -20.21 -31.55
CA ILE A 87 19.15 -19.77 -30.66
C ILE A 87 19.02 -18.29 -30.28
N ARG A 88 18.52 -17.45 -31.21
CA ARG A 88 18.38 -16.00 -31.01
C ARG A 88 17.13 -15.64 -30.20
N GLN A 89 16.11 -16.50 -30.22
CA GLN A 89 14.87 -16.33 -29.47
C GLN A 89 15.08 -16.26 -27.96
N VAL A 90 15.85 -17.21 -27.42
CA VAL A 90 16.13 -17.26 -25.98
C VAL A 90 16.79 -15.96 -25.55
N SER A 91 17.81 -15.48 -26.27
CA SER A 91 18.48 -14.21 -25.95
C SER A 91 17.56 -12.98 -25.98
N PHE A 92 16.55 -12.92 -26.85
CA PHE A 92 15.65 -11.76 -26.91
C PHE A 92 14.69 -11.69 -25.72
N GLU A 93 14.13 -12.81 -25.26
CA GLU A 93 13.27 -12.83 -24.08
C GLU A 93 14.02 -12.40 -22.82
N PHE A 94 15.26 -12.89 -22.64
CA PHE A 94 16.12 -12.47 -21.54
C PHE A 94 16.47 -10.98 -21.64
N MET A 95 16.86 -10.49 -22.81
CA MET A 95 17.23 -9.08 -23.03
C MET A 95 16.05 -8.12 -22.78
N THR A 96 14.85 -8.43 -23.27
CA THR A 96 13.67 -7.60 -23.03
C THR A 96 13.30 -7.55 -21.55
N ARG A 97 13.46 -8.67 -20.83
CA ARG A 97 13.23 -8.73 -19.38
C ARG A 97 14.26 -7.91 -18.61
N GLU A 98 15.53 -8.01 -18.97
CA GLU A 98 16.60 -7.22 -18.36
C GLU A 98 16.36 -5.73 -18.56
N LEU A 99 16.03 -5.30 -19.78
CA LEU A 99 15.73 -3.89 -20.07
C LEU A 99 14.55 -3.36 -19.24
N LEU A 100 13.46 -4.13 -19.15
CA LEU A 100 12.30 -3.77 -18.35
C LEU A 100 12.64 -3.73 -16.86
N TRP A 101 13.40 -4.70 -16.36
CA TRP A 101 13.84 -4.74 -14.97
C TRP A 101 14.73 -3.56 -14.61
N HIS A 102 15.70 -3.24 -15.48
CA HIS A 102 16.59 -2.09 -15.31
C HIS A 102 15.79 -0.77 -15.29
N GLY A 103 14.95 -0.53 -16.29
CA GLY A 103 14.12 0.68 -16.33
C GLY A 103 13.16 0.80 -15.14
N PHE A 104 12.58 -0.32 -14.70
CA PHE A 104 11.76 -0.35 -13.49
C PHE A 104 12.57 -0.02 -12.23
N SER A 105 13.78 -0.58 -12.10
CA SER A 105 14.64 -0.33 -10.94
C SER A 105 15.13 1.13 -10.89
N GLU A 106 15.49 1.72 -12.03
CA GLU A 106 15.87 3.14 -12.12
C GLU A 106 14.71 4.05 -11.70
N LEU A 107 13.50 3.77 -12.19
CA LEU A 107 12.29 4.47 -11.74
C LEU A 107 12.10 4.34 -10.22
N LEU A 108 12.27 3.14 -9.65
CA LEU A 108 12.19 2.94 -8.20
C LEU A 108 13.26 3.76 -7.49
N PHE A 109 14.51 3.77 -7.92
CA PHE A 109 15.55 4.57 -7.29
C PHE A 109 15.22 6.06 -7.25
N PHE A 110 14.54 6.59 -8.26
CA PHE A 110 14.05 7.97 -8.24
C PHE A 110 12.81 8.18 -7.36
N VAL A 111 11.94 7.18 -7.26
CA VAL A 111 10.70 7.25 -6.47
C VAL A 111 10.96 7.03 -4.97
N LEU A 112 11.85 6.12 -4.59
CA LEU A 112 12.18 5.79 -3.20
C LEU A 112 12.51 7.03 -2.34
N PRO A 113 13.38 7.98 -2.75
CA PRO A 113 13.67 9.17 -1.94
C PRO A 113 12.49 10.14 -1.85
N LEU A 114 11.53 10.09 -2.78
CA LEU A 114 10.30 10.90 -2.74
C LEU A 114 9.25 10.30 -1.78
N VAL A 115 9.38 9.02 -1.42
CA VAL A 115 8.47 8.33 -0.51
C VAL A 115 8.98 8.47 0.93
N ASN A 116 8.20 9.12 1.78
CA ASN A 116 8.49 9.18 3.20
C ASN A 116 8.19 7.81 3.87
N PHE A 117 9.20 6.94 3.95
CA PHE A 117 9.10 5.62 4.56
C PHE A 117 8.60 5.67 6.01
N GLN A 118 8.94 6.72 6.76
CA GLN A 118 8.49 6.86 8.14
C GLN A 118 6.98 7.10 8.22
N ARG A 119 6.43 7.93 7.31
CA ARG A 119 4.98 8.13 7.19
C ARG A 119 4.25 6.85 6.79
N VAL A 120 4.80 6.09 5.84
CA VAL A 120 4.24 4.79 5.42
C VAL A 120 4.29 3.77 6.56
N LYS A 121 5.43 3.69 7.28
CA LYS A 121 5.59 2.82 8.45
C LYS A 121 4.59 3.17 9.55
N ASN A 122 4.39 4.45 9.84
CA ASN A 122 3.42 4.90 10.83
C ASN A 122 1.99 4.57 10.41
N TYR A 123 1.64 4.78 9.15
CA TYR A 123 0.34 4.42 8.61
C TYR A 123 0.09 2.90 8.66
N LEU A 124 1.08 2.10 8.27
CA LEU A 124 0.99 0.65 8.28
C LEU A 124 0.91 0.12 9.71
N SER A 125 1.75 0.64 10.62
CA SER A 125 1.73 0.31 12.05
C SER A 125 0.35 0.56 12.66
N ARG A 126 -0.29 1.70 12.36
CA ARG A 126 -1.66 2.01 12.81
C ARG A 126 -2.73 1.06 12.29
N LYS A 127 -2.55 0.47 11.09
CA LYS A 127 -3.54 -0.39 10.44
C LYS A 127 -3.32 -1.89 10.67
N VAL A 128 -2.07 -2.31 10.86
CA VAL A 128 -1.67 -3.73 10.92
C VAL A 128 -1.43 -4.20 12.35
N LEU A 129 -0.96 -3.34 13.26
CA LEU A 129 -0.85 -3.74 14.66
C LEU A 129 -2.24 -3.74 15.29
N PRO A 130 -2.68 -4.87 15.89
CA PRO A 130 -3.90 -4.88 16.68
C PRO A 130 -3.74 -3.83 17.78
N LYS A 131 -4.68 -2.87 17.82
CA LYS A 131 -4.82 -1.99 18.97
C LYS A 131 -5.17 -2.90 20.14
N ASP A 132 -4.21 -3.20 21.00
CA ASP A 132 -4.49 -3.83 22.28
C ASP A 132 -5.40 -2.86 23.03
N MET A 133 -6.71 -3.10 22.90
CA MET A 133 -7.77 -2.41 23.60
C MET A 133 -7.78 -2.88 25.06
N SER A 134 -6.60 -2.98 25.67
CA SER A 134 -6.49 -3.06 27.11
C SER A 134 -6.75 -1.65 27.61
N SER A 135 -7.95 -1.48 28.13
CA SER A 135 -8.35 -0.44 29.05
C SER A 135 -7.49 -0.50 30.32
N GLN A 136 -6.17 -0.36 30.20
CA GLN A 136 -5.32 -0.14 31.36
C GLN A 136 -5.43 1.33 31.75
N SER A 137 -6.10 1.50 32.89
CA SER A 137 -6.28 2.71 33.68
C SER A 137 -5.27 3.83 33.42
N MET A 138 -5.82 5.02 33.23
CA MET A 138 -5.24 6.37 33.17
C MET A 138 -4.30 6.79 34.32
N SER A 139 -3.48 5.92 34.94
CA SER A 139 -2.81 6.28 36.20
C SER A 139 -1.38 5.79 36.42
N LYS A 140 -0.79 4.92 35.59
CA LYS A 140 0.62 4.53 35.79
C LYS A 140 1.47 4.80 34.56
N ARG A 141 2.47 5.68 34.74
CA ARG A 141 3.57 5.87 33.79
C ARG A 141 4.36 4.57 33.75
N ASN A 142 4.09 3.72 32.76
CA ASN A 142 4.85 2.49 32.58
C ASN A 142 6.21 2.83 31.98
N LEU A 143 7.19 3.09 32.84
CA LEU A 143 8.57 3.41 32.45
C LEU A 143 9.37 2.17 32.02
N THR A 144 8.69 1.14 31.51
CA THR A 144 9.30 -0.14 31.17
C THR A 144 10.00 -0.12 29.81
N GLY A 145 9.66 0.83 28.94
CA GLY A 145 10.30 1.01 27.64
C GLY A 145 9.59 2.06 26.77
N CYS A 146 10.25 2.48 25.70
CA CYS A 146 9.71 3.40 24.70
C CYS A 146 8.64 2.71 23.86
N GLY A 147 7.45 3.31 23.73
CA GLY A 147 6.35 2.77 22.91
C GLY A 147 6.60 2.73 21.39
N ILE A 148 7.79 3.09 20.91
CA ILE A 148 8.19 3.06 19.48
C ILE A 148 9.35 2.08 19.24
N CYS A 149 10.43 2.14 20.04
CA CYS A 149 11.59 1.27 19.87
C CYS A 149 11.64 0.08 20.85
N GLY A 150 10.83 0.07 21.90
CA GLY A 150 10.81 -0.98 22.93
C GLY A 150 11.99 -0.96 23.90
N GLU A 151 12.99 -0.11 23.67
CA GLU A 151 14.17 0.03 24.52
C GLU A 151 13.95 1.03 25.66
N TRP A 152 14.89 1.08 26.61
CA TRP A 152 14.86 2.08 27.68
C TRP A 152 14.95 3.51 27.10
N PRO A 153 14.06 4.43 27.52
CA PRO A 153 13.88 5.69 26.81
C PRO A 153 15.03 6.68 27.03
N THR A 154 15.76 7.01 25.97
CA THR A 154 16.75 8.09 25.97
C THR A 154 16.05 9.45 25.95
N ASN A 155 16.23 10.24 27.01
CA ASN A 155 15.53 11.51 27.23
C ASN A 155 14.00 11.35 27.08
N PRO A 156 13.33 10.76 28.09
CA PRO A 156 11.95 10.33 28.00
C PRO A 156 11.00 11.51 27.79
N GLN A 157 10.04 11.36 26.88
CA GLN A 157 9.04 12.38 26.57
C GLN A 157 7.64 11.79 26.52
N GLU A 158 6.68 12.62 26.90
CA GLU A 158 5.24 12.33 26.88
C GLU A 158 4.53 13.17 25.83
N ILE A 159 3.44 12.61 25.29
CA ILE A 159 2.70 13.18 24.16
C ILE A 159 1.25 13.38 24.57
N GLY A 160 0.96 14.36 25.43
CA GLY A 160 -0.41 14.62 25.92
C GLY A 160 -1.16 13.40 26.47
N CYS A 161 -0.45 12.31 26.75
CA CYS A 161 -0.92 10.99 27.14
C CYS A 161 0.14 10.35 28.03
N ALA A 162 -0.24 9.39 28.86
CA ALA A 162 0.63 8.77 29.87
C ALA A 162 1.70 7.80 29.30
N HIS A 163 1.86 7.73 27.96
CA HIS A 163 2.83 6.86 27.31
C HIS A 163 4.18 7.56 27.13
N VAL A 164 5.25 6.80 27.37
CA VAL A 164 6.63 7.30 27.37
C VAL A 164 7.35 6.87 26.10
N PHE A 165 8.11 7.79 25.52
CA PHE A 165 8.89 7.56 24.32
C PHE A 165 10.26 8.26 24.38
N CYS A 166 11.21 7.86 23.54
CA CYS A 166 12.47 8.59 23.38
C CYS A 166 12.24 9.92 22.64
N TYR A 167 12.98 10.96 22.99
CA TYR A 167 13.01 12.24 22.27
C TYR A 167 13.20 12.05 20.75
N TYR A 168 14.22 11.27 20.34
CA TYR A 168 14.48 11.03 18.92
C TYR A 168 13.34 10.28 18.22
N CYS A 169 12.68 9.34 18.91
CA CYS A 169 11.58 8.57 18.35
C CYS A 169 10.35 9.45 18.08
N ILE A 170 9.98 10.35 19.00
CA ILE A 170 8.85 11.26 18.76
C ILE A 170 9.23 12.31 17.72
N GLN A 171 10.37 12.97 17.89
CA GLN A 171 10.73 14.12 17.07
C GLN A 171 10.90 13.75 15.60
N SER A 172 11.46 12.56 15.31
CA SER A 172 11.56 12.04 13.94
C SER A 172 10.19 11.72 13.34
N ASN A 173 9.31 11.09 14.11
CA ASN A 173 7.96 10.75 13.66
C ASN A 173 7.08 11.97 13.43
N TYR A 174 7.13 12.96 14.31
CA TYR A 174 6.39 14.22 14.18
C TYR A 174 6.90 15.07 13.01
N LYS A 175 8.22 15.12 12.77
CA LYS A 175 8.79 15.78 11.59
C LYS A 175 8.40 15.08 10.29
N ALA A 176 8.28 13.75 10.31
CA ALA A 176 7.86 12.97 9.16
C ALA A 176 6.36 13.07 8.87
N ASP A 177 5.54 13.20 9.92
CA ASP A 177 4.09 13.29 9.84
C ASP A 177 3.55 14.24 10.93
N PRO A 178 3.15 15.47 10.58
CA PRO A 178 2.59 16.43 11.55
C PRO A 178 1.31 15.93 12.24
N GLY A 179 0.60 14.95 11.64
CA GLY A 179 -0.55 14.27 12.25
C GLY A 179 -0.16 12.98 12.98
N TYR A 180 1.07 12.91 13.53
CA TYR A 180 1.51 11.74 14.27
C TYR A 180 0.63 11.52 15.50
N CYS A 181 0.12 10.29 15.65
CA CYS A 181 -0.65 9.87 16.81
C CYS A 181 0.15 8.88 17.62
N CYS A 182 -0.04 8.89 18.93
CA CYS A 182 0.50 7.87 19.82
C CYS A 182 0.08 6.46 19.32
N PRO A 183 1.02 5.52 19.10
CA PRO A 183 0.72 4.19 18.58
C PRO A 183 -0.11 3.33 19.56
N LEU A 184 -0.12 3.67 20.85
CA LEU A 184 -0.78 2.89 21.90
C LEU A 184 -2.23 3.36 22.14
N CYS A 185 -2.46 4.67 22.31
CA CYS A 185 -3.82 5.20 22.54
C CYS A 185 -4.50 5.81 21.31
N GLY A 186 -3.73 6.27 20.32
CA GLY A 186 -4.24 6.98 19.14
C GLY A 186 -4.47 8.49 19.34
N ILE A 187 -4.06 9.07 20.48
CA ILE A 187 -4.14 10.52 20.71
C ILE A 187 -3.19 11.24 19.74
N ASN A 188 -3.70 12.27 19.05
CA ASN A 188 -2.93 13.09 18.11
C ASN A 188 -2.09 14.13 18.84
N ILE A 189 -1.01 14.59 18.22
CA ILE A 189 -0.18 15.73 18.64
C ILE A 189 -0.74 16.98 17.95
N PRO A 190 -1.59 17.79 18.60
CA PRO A 190 -2.13 18.99 17.98
C PRO A 190 -1.04 20.06 17.78
N ASP A 191 -0.11 20.18 18.74
CA ASP A 191 0.92 21.21 18.76
C ASP A 191 2.25 20.68 19.32
N PRO A 192 3.40 21.20 18.87
CA PRO A 192 4.72 20.79 19.37
C PRO A 192 4.93 21.08 20.86
N SER A 193 4.17 22.01 21.44
CA SER A 193 4.14 22.32 22.88
C SER A 193 3.54 21.20 23.75
N THR A 194 2.83 20.25 23.12
CA THR A 194 2.23 19.08 23.79
C THR A 194 3.30 18.03 24.12
N ILE A 195 4.45 18.09 23.44
CA ILE A 195 5.57 17.18 23.67
C ILE A 195 6.37 17.71 24.86
N GLN A 196 6.29 17.02 25.98
CA GLN A 196 6.94 17.44 27.22
C GLN A 196 8.01 16.43 27.65
N HIS A 197 9.12 16.94 28.17
CA HIS A 197 10.11 16.10 28.84
C HIS A 197 9.51 15.54 30.12
N LEU A 198 9.65 14.23 30.30
CA LEU A 198 9.25 13.61 31.54
C LEU A 198 10.29 13.99 32.61
N LYS A 199 9.87 14.76 33.62
CA LYS A 199 10.67 14.96 34.82
C LYS A 199 10.70 13.65 35.58
N MET A 200 11.85 13.00 35.56
CA MET A 200 12.11 11.82 36.37
C MET A 200 12.24 12.30 37.82
N ASP A 201 11.19 12.13 38.63
CA ASP A 201 11.34 12.23 40.09
C ASP A 201 12.11 10.98 40.52
N ILE A 202 13.43 11.08 40.54
CA ILE A 202 14.31 10.03 41.04
C ILE A 202 14.12 10.02 42.56
N ASN A 203 13.17 9.23 43.05
CA ASN A 203 13.15 8.82 44.45
C ASN A 203 14.33 7.88 44.65
N LEU A 204 15.50 8.45 44.93
CA LEU A 204 16.64 7.75 45.50
C LEU A 204 16.24 7.36 46.94
N THR A 205 15.77 6.13 47.12
CA THR A 205 15.72 5.45 48.43
C THR A 205 16.96 4.61 48.62
#